data_AF-A0A849YYR0-F1
#
_entry.id   AF-A0A849YYR0-F1
#
_cell.length_a   1.000
_cell.length_b   1.000
_cell.length_c   1.000
_cell.angle_alpha   90.00
_cell.angle_beta   90.00
_cell.angle_gamma   90.00
#
_symmetry.space_group_name_H-M   'P 1'
#
loop_
_entity.id
_entity.type
_entity.pdbx_description
1 polymer ?
#
loop_
_entity_poly.entity_id
_entity_poly.type
_entity_poly.pdbx_seq_one_letter_code
_entity_poly.pdbx_strand_id
1 'polypeptide(L)'
;MSAIEFEVRGTPAPKGSNRAMVRGGRAVFVPGGSKVNQAALKGWDACVRADALEKLGPLDGPVFVGVPLAVSITFRLARPAGHWSRRGLKVGLRVGAPAFPAVKPDADKLARSTLDSLSGLVFDDDARIVRLIVAKEYAQPGREGAAISVWECKQ
;
A
#
# COMPACT_ATOMS: atom_id res chain seq x y z
N MET A 1 -9.03 -14.24 19.30
CA MET A 1 -8.13 -13.11 18.98
C MET A 1 -8.46 -12.67 17.58
N SER A 2 -9.04 -11.49 17.38
CA SER A 2 -9.49 -11.07 16.04
C SER A 2 -8.46 -10.11 15.44
N ALA A 3 -7.54 -10.67 14.64
CA ALA A 3 -6.84 -9.87 13.65
C ALA A 3 -7.86 -9.40 12.59
N ILE A 4 -7.65 -8.20 12.06
CA ILE A 4 -8.40 -7.69 10.91
C ILE A 4 -7.60 -8.02 9.68
N GLU A 5 -8.15 -8.87 8.82
CA GLU A 5 -7.51 -9.33 7.59
C GLU A 5 -8.42 -9.08 6.40
N PHE A 6 -7.86 -8.43 5.38
CA PHE A 6 -8.57 -8.13 4.14
C PHE A 6 -7.62 -8.02 2.95
N GLU A 7 -8.22 -8.13 1.77
CA GLU A 7 -7.55 -8.06 0.49
C GLU A 7 -7.99 -6.78 -0.22
N VAL A 8 -7.02 -5.94 -0.59
CA VAL A 8 -7.28 -4.71 -1.33
C VAL A 8 -7.08 -4.97 -2.82
N ARG A 9 -8.07 -4.65 -3.64
CA ARG A 9 -7.96 -4.74 -5.11
C ARG A 9 -7.66 -3.37 -5.70
N GLY A 10 -6.57 -3.28 -6.45
CA GLY A 10 -6.16 -2.01 -7.06
C GLY A 10 -4.66 -1.97 -7.34
N THR A 11 -4.17 -0.88 -7.91
CA THR A 11 -2.73 -0.72 -8.15
C THR A 11 -2.08 -0.02 -6.95
N PRO A 12 -1.17 -0.66 -6.21
CA PRO A 12 -0.45 -0.01 -5.12
C PRO A 12 0.32 1.22 -5.61
N ALA A 13 0.13 2.35 -4.95
CA ALA A 13 0.75 3.62 -5.31
C ALA A 13 1.55 4.19 -4.12
N PRO A 14 2.83 4.55 -4.31
CA PRO A 14 3.67 5.03 -3.22
C PRO A 14 3.32 6.47 -2.83
N LYS A 15 3.52 6.78 -1.55
CA LYS A 15 3.51 8.17 -1.09
C LYS A 15 4.67 8.96 -1.72
N GLY A 16 4.34 10.08 -2.36
CA GLY A 16 5.33 11.00 -2.91
C GLY A 16 6.12 11.71 -1.81
N SER A 17 7.39 12.03 -2.06
CA SER A 17 8.19 12.86 -1.16
C SER A 17 7.77 14.33 -1.29
N ASN A 18 7.78 15.09 -0.21
CA ASN A 18 7.64 16.54 -0.29
C ASN A 18 8.86 17.15 -1.00
N ARG A 19 8.64 18.23 -1.74
CA ARG A 19 9.72 19.05 -2.33
C ARG A 19 9.62 20.47 -1.77
N ALA A 20 10.76 21.04 -1.44
CA ALA A 20 10.84 22.47 -1.13
C ALA A 20 10.88 23.27 -2.44
N MET A 21 10.06 24.30 -2.54
CA MET A 21 10.10 25.28 -3.62
C MET A 21 10.17 26.68 -3.02
N VAL A 22 11.00 27.55 -3.58
CA VAL A 22 11.03 28.95 -3.17
C VAL A 22 9.91 29.70 -3.87
N ARG A 23 9.01 30.31 -3.10
CA ARG A 23 7.97 31.22 -3.59
C ARG A 23 8.03 32.51 -2.77
N GLY A 24 8.23 33.64 -3.46
CA GLY A 24 8.32 34.95 -2.79
C GLY A 24 9.45 35.02 -1.75
N GLY A 25 10.61 34.40 -2.02
CA GLY A 25 11.77 34.42 -1.12
C GLY A 25 11.65 33.49 0.10
N ARG A 26 10.57 32.71 0.24
CA ARG A 26 10.41 31.72 1.32
C ARG A 26 10.34 30.30 0.77
N ALA A 27 10.93 29.35 1.49
CA ALA A 27 10.79 27.93 1.19
C ALA A 27 9.38 27.46 1.59
N VAL A 28 8.66 26.89 0.62
CA VAL A 28 7.35 26.27 0.81
C VAL A 28 7.46 24.80 0.45
N PHE A 29 7.04 23.91 1.36
CA PHE A 29 6.95 22.48 1.06
C PHE A 29 5.67 22.21 0.28
N VAL A 30 5.82 21.60 -0.89
CA VAL A 30 4.68 21.12 -1.68
C VAL A 30 4.77 19.61 -1.84
N PRO A 31 3.64 18.90 -1.93
CA PRO A 31 3.64 17.49 -2.27
C PRO A 31 4.40 17.28 -3.58
N GLY A 32 5.45 16.46 -3.55
CA GLY A 32 6.14 16.04 -4.76
C GLY A 32 5.40 14.89 -5.45
N GLY A 33 5.95 14.44 -6.58
CA GLY A 33 5.32 13.45 -7.44
C GLY A 33 4.59 14.06 -8.64
N SER A 34 4.51 13.30 -9.73
CA SER A 34 3.81 13.70 -10.95
C SER A 34 2.30 13.73 -10.75
N LYS A 35 1.56 14.42 -11.63
CA LYS A 35 0.08 14.35 -11.65
C LYS A 35 -0.41 12.91 -11.76
N VAL A 36 0.32 12.06 -12.51
CA VAL A 36 0.05 10.63 -12.64
C VAL A 36 0.18 9.93 -11.28
N ASN A 37 1.25 10.19 -10.52
CA ASN A 37 1.40 9.61 -9.18
C ASN A 37 0.32 10.07 -8.21
N GLN A 38 -0.11 11.34 -8.29
CA GLN A 38 -1.18 11.87 -7.44
C GLN A 38 -2.52 11.19 -7.73
N ALA A 39 -2.84 10.99 -9.01
CA ALA A 39 -4.05 10.27 -9.41
C ALA A 39 -3.99 8.80 -8.97
N ALA A 40 -2.85 8.13 -9.15
CA ALA A 40 -2.62 6.76 -8.69
C ALA A 40 -2.76 6.64 -7.17
N LEU A 41 -2.19 7.59 -6.41
CA LEU A 41 -2.29 7.63 -4.95
C LEU A 41 -3.74 7.79 -4.49
N LYS A 42 -4.51 8.68 -5.12
CA LYS A 42 -5.94 8.86 -4.82
C LYS A 42 -6.75 7.59 -5.14
N GLY A 43 -6.45 6.93 -6.26
CA GLY A 43 -7.09 5.67 -6.62
C GLY A 43 -6.77 4.57 -5.61
N TRP A 44 -5.51 4.45 -5.21
CA TRP A 44 -5.07 3.48 -4.19
C TRP A 44 -5.74 3.73 -2.84
N ASP A 45 -5.78 4.98 -2.38
CA ASP A 45 -6.45 5.38 -1.15
C ASP A 45 -7.93 4.98 -1.14
N ALA A 46 -8.64 5.27 -2.24
CA ALA A 46 -10.05 4.90 -2.37
C ALA A 46 -10.27 3.38 -2.28
N CYS A 47 -9.44 2.58 -2.94
CA CYS A 47 -9.49 1.12 -2.86
C CYS A 47 -9.25 0.61 -1.44
N VAL A 48 -8.16 1.06 -0.79
CA VAL A 48 -7.81 0.63 0.57
C VAL A 48 -8.94 0.93 1.56
N ARG A 49 -9.49 2.15 1.50
CA ARG A 49 -10.57 2.57 2.40
C ARG A 49 -11.87 1.81 2.12
N ALA A 50 -12.20 1.57 0.85
CA ALA A 50 -13.40 0.82 0.47
C ALA A 50 -13.34 -0.63 0.95
N ASP A 51 -12.25 -1.35 0.65
CA ASP A 51 -12.08 -2.76 1.04
C ASP A 51 -11.96 -2.91 2.58
N ALA A 52 -11.36 -1.94 3.27
CA ALA A 52 -11.36 -1.89 4.73
C ALA A 52 -12.76 -1.69 5.31
N LEU A 53 -13.54 -0.72 4.80
CA LEU A 53 -14.91 -0.48 5.24
C LEU A 53 -15.82 -1.69 4.96
N GLU A 54 -15.68 -2.34 3.81
CA GLU A 54 -16.41 -3.57 3.48
C GLU A 54 -16.09 -4.68 4.49
N LYS A 55 -14.81 -4.83 4.87
CA LYS A 55 -14.39 -5.82 5.86
C LYS A 55 -14.95 -5.53 7.25
N LEU A 56 -14.95 -4.28 7.66
CA LEU A 56 -15.26 -3.86 9.03
C LEU A 56 -16.76 -3.69 9.27
N GLY A 57 -17.53 -3.37 8.23
CA GLY A 57 -18.92 -2.98 8.36
C GLY A 57 -19.10 -1.57 8.96
N PRO A 58 -20.32 -1.21 9.36
CA PRO A 58 -20.62 0.08 9.98
C PRO A 58 -19.85 0.25 11.30
N LEU A 59 -19.16 1.37 11.46
CA LEU A 59 -18.42 1.72 12.67
C LEU A 59 -18.68 3.18 13.06
N ASP A 60 -18.74 3.45 14.37
CA ASP A 60 -18.81 4.80 14.94
C ASP A 60 -17.42 5.43 15.17
N GLY A 61 -16.35 4.70 14.85
CA GLY A 61 -14.96 5.14 15.03
C GLY A 61 -13.94 4.05 14.66
N PRO A 62 -12.64 4.29 14.86
CA PRO A 62 -11.60 3.32 14.56
C PRO A 62 -11.73 2.05 15.41
N VAL A 63 -11.34 0.90 14.85
CA VAL A 63 -11.44 -0.39 15.54
C VAL A 63 -10.46 -0.49 16.69
N PHE A 64 -9.23 -0.02 16.47
CA PHE A 64 -8.17 0.00 17.49
C PHE A 64 -7.91 1.43 17.94
N VAL A 65 -7.98 1.67 19.25
CA VAL A 65 -7.76 3.00 19.83
C VAL A 65 -6.80 2.88 21.01
N GLY A 66 -5.71 3.67 20.99
CA GLY A 66 -4.77 3.74 22.11
C GLY A 66 -3.97 2.46 22.42
N VAL A 67 -4.01 1.44 21.56
CA VAL A 67 -3.32 0.15 21.76
C VAL A 67 -2.13 -0.02 20.82
N PRO A 68 -1.06 -0.75 21.20
CA PRO A 68 0.06 -1.02 20.31
C PRO A 68 -0.32 -2.05 19.24
N LEU A 69 0.02 -1.78 17.98
CA LEU A 69 -0.39 -2.58 16.83
C LEU A 69 0.80 -3.20 16.10
N ALA A 70 0.56 -4.38 15.53
CA ALA A 70 1.38 -4.97 14.50
C ALA A 70 0.62 -4.99 13.18
N VAL A 71 1.32 -4.71 12.09
CA VAL A 71 0.77 -4.68 10.74
C VAL A 71 1.65 -5.52 9.80
N SER A 72 1.01 -6.34 8.97
CA SER A 72 1.64 -7.02 7.85
C SER A 72 0.98 -6.57 6.54
N ILE A 73 1.80 -6.19 5.55
CA ILE A 73 1.33 -5.80 4.22
C ILE A 73 2.14 -6.54 3.16
N THR A 74 1.47 -7.32 2.32
CA THR A 74 2.08 -7.93 1.13
C THR A 74 1.53 -7.26 -0.12
N PHE A 75 2.35 -6.41 -0.75
CA PHE A 75 1.99 -5.72 -1.98
C PHE A 75 2.19 -6.62 -3.20
N ARG A 76 1.16 -6.72 -4.04
CA ARG A 76 1.17 -7.44 -5.32
C ARG A 76 1.28 -6.43 -6.46
N LEU A 77 2.47 -6.34 -7.03
CA LEU A 77 2.80 -5.36 -8.07
C LEU A 77 2.67 -5.95 -9.47
N ALA A 78 2.20 -5.13 -10.41
CA ALA A 78 2.12 -5.53 -11.82
C ALA A 78 3.47 -6.05 -12.33
N ARG A 79 3.46 -7.24 -12.92
CA ARG A 79 4.67 -7.83 -13.51
C ARG A 79 4.95 -7.17 -14.87
N PRO A 80 6.18 -6.66 -15.10
CA PRO A 80 6.56 -6.04 -16.37
C PRO A 80 6.29 -6.97 -17.57
N ALA A 81 5.80 -6.40 -18.68
CA ALA A 81 5.46 -7.14 -19.89
C ALA A 81 6.64 -8.01 -20.40
N GLY A 82 7.86 -7.49 -20.31
CA GLY A 82 9.08 -8.19 -20.75
C GLY A 82 9.47 -9.42 -19.92
N HIS A 83 8.84 -9.64 -18.76
CA HIS A 83 9.06 -10.85 -17.95
C HIS A 83 8.23 -12.04 -18.45
N TRP A 84 7.22 -11.80 -19.27
CA TRP A 84 6.40 -12.86 -19.84
C TRP A 84 7.08 -13.48 -21.07
N SER A 85 6.80 -14.75 -21.32
CA SER A 85 7.22 -15.42 -22.54
C SER A 85 6.71 -14.66 -23.77
N ARG A 86 7.54 -14.54 -24.81
CA ARG A 86 7.14 -13.98 -26.10
C ARG A 86 6.01 -14.79 -26.77
N ARG A 87 5.82 -16.05 -26.35
CA ARG A 87 4.72 -16.92 -26.80
C ARG A 87 3.39 -16.64 -26.09
N GLY A 88 3.34 -15.62 -25.23
CA GLY A 88 2.14 -15.14 -24.55
C GLY A 88 2.08 -15.49 -23.07
N LEU A 89 1.20 -14.81 -22.33
CA LEU A 89 1.06 -14.96 -20.88
C LEU A 89 0.70 -16.39 -20.45
N LYS A 90 -0.08 -17.12 -21.26
CA LYS A 90 -0.49 -18.50 -20.99
C LYS A 90 0.69 -19.48 -20.95
N VAL A 91 1.79 -19.14 -21.62
CA VAL A 91 3.03 -19.95 -21.63
C VAL A 91 3.86 -19.69 -20.36
N GLY A 92 3.57 -18.61 -19.63
CA GLY A 92 4.23 -18.27 -18.38
C GLY A 92 5.42 -17.34 -18.57
N LEU A 93 6.37 -17.44 -17.63
CA LEU A 93 7.49 -16.51 -17.53
C LEU A 93 8.61 -16.82 -18.53
N ARG A 94 9.32 -15.77 -18.95
CA ARG A 94 10.58 -15.91 -19.67
C ARG A 94 11.63 -16.56 -18.75
N VAL A 95 12.51 -17.38 -19.32
CA VAL A 95 13.70 -17.88 -18.61
C VAL A 95 14.53 -16.71 -18.08
N GLY A 96 14.84 -16.77 -16.78
CA GLY A 96 15.58 -15.72 -16.06
C GLY A 96 14.73 -14.52 -15.63
N ALA A 97 13.40 -14.57 -15.78
CA ALA A 97 12.54 -13.53 -15.22
C ALA A 97 12.70 -13.48 -13.68
N PRO A 98 12.95 -12.29 -13.08
CA PRO A 98 13.13 -12.18 -11.64
C PRO A 98 11.93 -12.70 -10.84
N ALA A 99 12.22 -13.38 -9.73
CA ALA A 99 11.21 -13.86 -8.80
C ALA A 99 10.53 -12.70 -8.05
N PHE A 100 11.32 -11.69 -7.63
CA PHE A 100 10.87 -10.59 -6.77
C PHE A 100 10.94 -9.21 -7.46
N PRO A 101 10.01 -8.29 -7.15
CA PRO A 101 10.01 -6.91 -7.63
C PRO A 101 11.02 -6.03 -6.87
N ALA A 102 12.31 -6.28 -7.09
CA ALA A 102 13.42 -5.48 -6.57
C ALA A 102 13.62 -4.15 -7.34
N VAL A 103 12.51 -3.47 -7.63
CA VAL A 103 12.43 -2.20 -8.36
C VAL A 103 11.43 -1.27 -7.67
N LYS A 104 11.38 0.00 -8.08
CA LYS A 104 10.34 0.94 -7.64
C LYS A 104 8.94 0.37 -7.94
N PRO A 105 7.92 0.71 -7.13
CA PRO A 105 7.97 1.59 -5.95
C PRO A 105 8.66 0.98 -4.72
N ASP A 106 9.19 1.86 -3.86
CA ASP A 106 9.87 1.49 -2.62
C ASP A 106 8.84 0.96 -1.60
N ALA A 107 9.19 -0.10 -0.86
CA ALA A 107 8.25 -0.80 0.01
C ALA A 107 7.76 0.07 1.17
N ASP A 108 8.63 0.89 1.76
CA ASP A 108 8.32 1.85 2.81
C ASP A 108 7.33 2.93 2.34
N LYS A 109 7.47 3.41 1.10
CA LYS A 109 6.55 4.42 0.55
C LYS A 109 5.18 3.86 0.21
N LEU A 110 5.11 2.60 -0.20
CA LEU A 110 3.86 1.88 -0.35
C LEU A 110 3.18 1.67 1.01
N ALA A 111 3.95 1.23 2.01
CA ALA A 111 3.44 1.08 3.37
C ALA A 111 2.90 2.41 3.89
N ARG A 112 3.65 3.50 3.73
CA ARG A 112 3.22 4.83 4.16
C ARG A 112 1.88 5.25 3.56
N SER A 113 1.68 5.11 2.25
CA SER A 113 0.40 5.48 1.64
C SER A 113 -0.75 4.59 2.11
N THR A 114 -0.51 3.28 2.28
CA THR A 114 -1.53 2.37 2.82
C THR A 114 -1.88 2.68 4.27
N LEU A 115 -0.89 2.96 5.13
CA LEU A 115 -1.13 3.32 6.53
C LEU A 115 -1.84 4.67 6.66
N ASP A 116 -1.47 5.67 5.83
CA ASP A 116 -2.20 6.95 5.73
C ASP A 116 -3.69 6.70 5.46
N SER A 117 -4.03 5.75 4.56
CA SER A 117 -5.42 5.41 4.21
C SER A 117 -6.19 4.71 5.32
N LEU A 118 -5.52 3.91 6.15
CA LEU A 118 -6.13 3.17 7.27
C LEU A 118 -6.24 3.98 8.56
N SER A 119 -5.46 5.06 8.69
CA SER A 119 -5.50 5.96 9.83
C SER A 119 -6.87 6.67 9.94
N GLY A 120 -7.40 6.74 11.16
CA GLY A 120 -8.76 7.19 11.47
C GLY A 120 -9.87 6.22 11.05
N LEU A 121 -9.54 5.04 10.50
CA LEU A 121 -10.51 4.02 10.07
C LEU A 121 -10.29 2.68 10.76
N VAL A 122 -9.11 2.08 10.61
CA VAL A 122 -8.75 0.81 11.28
C VAL A 122 -8.19 1.11 12.66
N PHE A 123 -7.37 2.15 12.76
CA PHE A 123 -6.73 2.60 13.99
C PHE A 123 -6.80 4.13 14.08
N ASP A 124 -6.73 4.66 15.29
CA ASP A 124 -6.80 6.10 15.57
C ASP A 124 -5.58 6.88 15.05
N ASP A 125 -4.39 6.30 15.14
CA ASP A 125 -3.12 6.94 14.78
C ASP A 125 -2.11 5.89 14.26
N ASP A 126 -1.39 6.19 13.17
CA ASP A 126 -0.36 5.28 12.64
C ASP A 126 0.85 5.17 13.59
N ALA A 127 1.02 6.12 14.51
CA ALA A 127 1.97 6.04 15.62
C ALA A 127 1.73 4.84 16.56
N ARG A 128 0.56 4.20 16.51
CA ARG A 128 0.28 2.97 17.27
C ARG A 128 1.02 1.75 16.72
N ILE A 129 1.53 1.79 15.48
CA ILE A 129 2.16 0.65 14.82
C ILE A 129 3.58 0.47 15.35
N VAL A 130 3.77 -0.52 16.22
CA VAL A 130 5.07 -0.84 16.85
C VAL A 130 5.82 -1.96 16.11
N ARG A 131 5.14 -2.71 15.23
CA ARG A 131 5.72 -3.74 14.37
C ARG A 131 5.13 -3.65 12.98
N LEU A 132 5.98 -3.51 11.96
CA LEU A 132 5.55 -3.41 10.57
C LEU A 132 6.35 -4.41 9.71
N ILE A 133 5.64 -5.32 9.05
CA ILE A 133 6.21 -6.27 8.08
C ILE A 133 5.68 -5.89 6.70
N VAL A 134 6.60 -5.66 5.76
CA VAL A 134 6.23 -5.27 4.39
C VAL A 134 6.95 -6.16 3.39
N ALA A 135 6.18 -6.74 2.48
CA ALA A 135 6.70 -7.54 1.37
C ALA A 135 6.20 -6.99 0.03
N LYS A 136 6.96 -7.25 -1.03
CA LYS A 136 6.54 -7.03 -2.40
C LYS A 136 6.68 -8.31 -3.19
N GLU A 137 5.64 -8.66 -3.91
CA GLU A 137 5.63 -9.76 -4.86
C GLU A 137 5.09 -9.29 -6.21
N TYR A 138 5.39 -10.06 -7.26
CA TYR A 138 4.77 -9.82 -8.55
C TYR A 138 3.39 -10.48 -8.60
N ALA A 139 2.39 -9.68 -8.95
CA ALA A 139 1.03 -10.14 -9.17
C ALA A 139 0.94 -11.09 -10.38
N GLN A 140 -0.01 -12.02 -10.30
CA GLN A 140 -0.59 -12.60 -11.51
C GLN A 140 -1.41 -11.52 -12.25
N PRO A 141 -1.62 -11.66 -13.57
CA PRO A 141 -2.41 -10.69 -14.34
C PRO A 141 -3.78 -10.44 -13.71
N GLY A 142 -4.10 -9.17 -13.43
CA GLY A 142 -5.39 -8.76 -12.84
C GLY A 142 -5.52 -9.07 -11.34
N ARG A 143 -4.41 -9.36 -10.65
CA ARG A 143 -4.37 -9.67 -9.21
C ARG A 143 -3.47 -8.70 -8.44
N GLU A 144 -3.28 -7.50 -8.98
CA GLU A 144 -2.64 -6.38 -8.29
C GLU A 144 -3.43 -5.97 -7.06
N GLY A 145 -2.73 -5.55 -6.01
CA GLY A 145 -3.36 -5.18 -4.76
C GLY A 145 -2.45 -5.32 -3.56
N ALA A 146 -3.05 -5.53 -2.40
CA ALA A 146 -2.32 -5.85 -1.17
C ALA A 146 -3.13 -6.74 -0.25
N ALA A 147 -2.48 -7.73 0.37
CA ALA A 147 -3.02 -8.40 1.55
C ALA A 147 -2.59 -7.61 2.79
N ILE A 148 -3.55 -7.28 3.66
CA ILE A 148 -3.33 -6.46 4.85
C ILE A 148 -3.87 -7.20 6.08
N SER A 149 -3.03 -7.31 7.10
CA SER A 149 -3.39 -7.83 8.42
C SER A 149 -3.00 -6.82 9.49
N VAL A 150 -3.92 -6.50 10.41
CA VAL A 150 -3.71 -5.61 11.56
C VAL A 150 -4.16 -6.31 12.83
N TRP A 151 -3.31 -6.32 13.87
CA TRP A 151 -3.66 -6.91 15.16
C TRP A 151 -2.98 -6.19 16.33
N GLU A 152 -3.60 -6.27 17.50
CA GLU A 152 -3.05 -5.75 18.75
C GLU A 152 -1.85 -6.58 19.21
N CYS A 153 -0.76 -5.91 19.60
CA CYS A 153 0.37 -6.52 20.28
C CYS A 153 0.03 -6.72 21.76
N LYS A 154 -0.09 -7.97 22.21
CA LYS A 154 -0.16 -8.28 23.64
C LYS A 154 1.23 -8.34 24.25
N GLN A 155 1.34 -7.87 25.49
CA GLN A 155 2.53 -8.03 26.33
C GLN A 155 2.61 -9.45 26.87
#